data_AF-N4TL21-F1
#
_entry.id   AF-N4TL21-F1
#
_cell.length_a   1.000
_cell.length_b   1.000
_cell.length_c   1.000
_cell.angle_alpha   90.00
_cell.angle_beta   90.00
_cell.angle_gamma   90.00
#
_symmetry.space_group_name_H-M   'P 1'
#
loop_
_entity.id
_entity.type
_entity.pdbx_description
1 polymer ?
#
loop_
_entity_poly.entity_id
_entity_poly.type
_entity_poly.pdbx_seq_one_letter_code
_entity_poly.pdbx_strand_id
1 'polypeptide(L)'
;MAQLLEAGKEDSARIRVENIIRSDITSELHEMLELYCELLLARAGLMEGHTVDPGLEEAIQSLIYAAPKTEIKELATVRTLFAEKYGKDYVLAATENTDGKVNEKVVKKLSVTPPREELVVGYLEEIARAYGVDWPKREAVSPPPELLDDDDDDDDQGGQKQKVLETPLAADSKDPVLNTPVKKLAGGGPTSPLTVTPPRMTTDNIHPKVTLGSVELKPSKKAEPAARKGEPDGSIPDLGDLERRFAALKKR
;
A
#
# COMPACT_ATOMS: atom_id res chain seq x y z
N MET A 1 -28.62 5.15 -5.71
CA MET A 1 -27.98 5.26 -4.39
C MET A 1 -28.37 6.57 -3.74
N ALA A 2 -27.89 7.71 -4.24
CA ALA A 2 -28.33 9.06 -3.82
C ALA A 2 -29.85 9.18 -3.61
N GLN A 3 -30.67 8.83 -4.63
CA GLN A 3 -32.14 8.83 -4.54
C GLN A 3 -32.74 7.94 -3.43
N LEU A 4 -32.03 6.88 -2.99
CA LEU A 4 -32.50 6.04 -1.87
C LEU A 4 -32.22 6.72 -0.52
N LEU A 5 -31.05 7.38 -0.39
CA LEU A 5 -30.70 8.17 0.80
C LEU A 5 -31.61 9.40 0.93
N GLU A 6 -31.84 10.11 -0.17
CA GLU A 6 -32.78 11.25 -0.25
C GLU A 6 -34.21 10.86 0.14
N ALA A 7 -34.68 9.68 -0.32
CA ALA A 7 -35.96 9.11 0.07
C ALA A 7 -36.00 8.46 1.47
N GLY A 8 -34.93 8.56 2.27
CA GLY A 8 -34.84 7.99 3.62
C GLY A 8 -34.81 6.45 3.69
N LYS A 9 -34.55 5.77 2.56
CA LYS A 9 -34.55 4.30 2.46
C LYS A 9 -33.16 3.72 2.74
N GLU A 10 -32.66 3.98 3.94
CA GLU A 10 -31.27 3.64 4.31
C GLU A 10 -30.95 2.14 4.18
N ASP A 11 -31.81 1.25 4.66
CA ASP A 11 -31.57 -0.20 4.57
C ASP A 11 -31.44 -0.67 3.11
N SER A 12 -32.27 -0.11 2.23
CA SER A 12 -32.19 -0.38 0.78
C SER A 12 -30.92 0.19 0.16
N ALA A 13 -30.39 1.30 0.68
CA ALA A 13 -29.10 1.84 0.28
C ALA A 13 -27.94 0.98 0.79
N ARG A 14 -27.97 0.50 2.05
CA ARG A 14 -26.96 -0.39 2.64
C ARG A 14 -26.84 -1.70 1.85
N ILE A 15 -27.94 -2.42 1.65
CA ILE A 15 -27.96 -3.68 0.86
C ILE A 15 -27.41 -3.45 -0.56
N ARG A 16 -27.74 -2.32 -1.19
CA ARG A 16 -27.28 -2.02 -2.54
C ARG A 16 -25.83 -1.55 -2.60
N VAL A 17 -25.27 -0.94 -1.55
CA VAL A 17 -23.85 -0.54 -1.52
C VAL A 17 -22.94 -1.72 -1.24
N GLU A 18 -23.37 -2.71 -0.44
CA GLU A 18 -22.63 -3.97 -0.28
C GLU A 18 -22.46 -4.71 -1.62
N ASN A 19 -23.47 -4.66 -2.50
CA ASN A 19 -23.36 -5.22 -3.85
C ASN A 19 -22.34 -4.46 -4.70
N ILE A 20 -22.23 -3.13 -4.55
CA ILE A 20 -21.23 -2.31 -5.24
C ILE A 20 -19.83 -2.66 -4.72
N ILE A 21 -19.63 -2.66 -3.40
CA ILE A 21 -18.36 -3.05 -2.76
C ILE A 21 -17.92 -4.45 -3.20
N ARG A 22 -18.85 -5.41 -3.30
CA ARG A 22 -18.55 -6.76 -3.83
C ARG A 22 -18.18 -6.74 -5.31
N SER A 23 -18.81 -5.90 -6.13
CA SER A 23 -18.43 -5.69 -7.54
C SER A 23 -17.01 -5.13 -7.66
N ASP A 24 -16.66 -4.14 -6.85
CA ASP A 24 -15.36 -3.47 -6.89
C ASP A 24 -14.24 -4.42 -6.43
N ILE A 25 -14.49 -5.21 -5.37
CA ILE A 25 -13.59 -6.28 -4.91
C ILE A 25 -13.33 -7.33 -6.01
N THR A 26 -14.36 -7.68 -6.80
CA THR A 26 -14.26 -8.60 -7.95
C THR A 26 -13.50 -7.96 -9.12
N SER A 27 -13.65 -6.66 -9.37
CA SER A 27 -12.85 -5.94 -10.38
C SER A 27 -11.36 -5.98 -10.02
N GLU A 28 -11.01 -5.60 -8.78
CA GLU A 28 -9.64 -5.68 -8.27
C GLU A 28 -9.09 -7.12 -8.26
N LEU A 29 -9.95 -8.15 -8.16
CA LEU A 29 -9.55 -9.55 -8.31
C LEU A 29 -9.21 -9.87 -9.78
N HIS A 30 -10.04 -9.42 -10.73
CA HIS A 30 -9.80 -9.67 -12.15
C HIS A 30 -8.47 -9.05 -12.62
N GLU A 31 -8.13 -7.84 -12.15
CA GLU A 31 -6.82 -7.22 -12.38
C GLU A 31 -5.65 -8.09 -11.87
N MET A 32 -5.80 -8.72 -10.71
CA MET A 32 -4.78 -9.65 -10.18
C MET A 32 -4.66 -10.92 -11.04
N LEU A 33 -5.78 -11.47 -11.53
CA LEU A 33 -5.78 -12.67 -12.37
C LEU A 33 -5.23 -12.38 -13.77
N GLU A 34 -5.49 -11.20 -14.33
CA GLU A 34 -4.90 -10.71 -15.57
C GLU A 34 -3.37 -10.66 -15.48
N LEU A 35 -2.83 -10.02 -14.43
CA LEU A 35 -1.39 -9.96 -14.17
C LEU A 35 -0.74 -11.36 -14.07
N TYR A 36 -1.42 -12.34 -13.45
CA TYR A 36 -0.92 -13.72 -13.42
C TYR A 36 -0.97 -14.39 -14.80
N CYS A 37 -2.01 -14.16 -15.60
CA CYS A 37 -2.07 -14.63 -16.99
C CYS A 37 -0.93 -14.03 -17.84
N GLU A 38 -0.66 -12.72 -17.72
CA GLU A 38 0.47 -12.07 -18.38
C GLU A 38 1.82 -12.66 -17.96
N LEU A 39 2.02 -12.90 -16.65
CA LEU A 39 3.25 -13.50 -16.12
C LEU A 39 3.49 -14.91 -16.71
N LEU A 40 2.45 -15.74 -16.81
CA LEU A 40 2.55 -17.07 -17.41
C LEU A 40 2.83 -16.99 -18.91
N LEU A 41 2.18 -16.08 -19.64
CA LEU A 41 2.45 -15.89 -21.08
C LEU A 41 3.89 -15.41 -21.32
N ALA A 42 4.37 -14.43 -20.54
CA ALA A 42 5.73 -13.90 -20.64
C ALA A 42 6.83 -14.92 -20.28
N ARG A 43 6.48 -15.98 -19.53
CA ARG A 43 7.42 -17.02 -19.05
C ARG A 43 7.03 -18.44 -19.48
N ALA A 44 6.24 -18.59 -20.53
CA ALA A 44 5.69 -19.88 -20.97
C ALA A 44 6.77 -20.97 -21.19
N GLY A 45 7.98 -20.60 -21.62
CA GLY A 45 9.11 -21.52 -21.78
C GLY A 45 9.56 -22.20 -20.47
N LEU A 46 9.43 -21.55 -19.31
CA LEU A 46 9.71 -22.19 -18.01
C LEU A 46 8.69 -23.30 -17.68
N MET A 47 7.52 -23.26 -18.32
CA MET A 47 6.50 -24.28 -18.15
C MET A 47 6.74 -25.50 -19.06
N GLU A 48 7.73 -25.51 -19.97
CA GLU A 48 7.98 -26.68 -20.84
C GLU A 48 8.45 -27.93 -20.06
N GLY A 49 9.01 -27.72 -18.86
CA GLY A 49 9.37 -28.80 -17.94
C GLY A 49 8.17 -29.54 -17.33
N HIS A 50 8.45 -30.73 -16.79
CA HIS A 50 7.45 -31.56 -16.10
C HIS A 50 7.14 -31.10 -14.66
N THR A 51 8.01 -30.29 -14.07
CA THR A 51 7.88 -29.73 -12.72
C THR A 51 7.39 -28.29 -12.78
N VAL A 52 6.63 -27.85 -11.79
CA VAL A 52 6.24 -26.44 -11.62
C VAL A 52 7.48 -25.61 -11.25
N ASP A 53 7.72 -24.51 -11.96
CA ASP A 53 8.76 -23.55 -11.60
C ASP A 53 8.34 -22.75 -10.33
N PRO A 54 9.21 -22.62 -9.31
CA PRO A 54 8.87 -21.89 -8.08
C PRO A 54 8.50 -20.42 -8.29
N GLY A 55 8.99 -19.79 -9.36
CA GLY A 55 8.63 -18.42 -9.74
C GLY A 55 7.29 -18.29 -10.47
N LEU A 56 6.65 -19.40 -10.84
CA LEU A 56 5.30 -19.46 -11.44
C LEU A 56 4.28 -20.18 -10.53
N GLU A 57 4.72 -20.89 -9.49
CA GLU A 57 3.88 -21.68 -8.59
C GLU A 57 2.70 -20.87 -8.02
N GLU A 58 2.97 -19.69 -7.43
CA GLU A 58 1.94 -18.79 -6.88
C GLU A 58 0.87 -18.43 -7.93
N ALA A 59 1.31 -18.04 -9.13
CA ALA A 59 0.43 -17.63 -10.22
C ALA A 59 -0.45 -18.79 -10.71
N ILE A 60 0.15 -19.97 -10.90
CA ILE A 60 -0.56 -21.18 -11.34
C ILE A 60 -1.59 -21.60 -10.29
N GLN A 61 -1.20 -21.66 -9.01
CA GLN A 61 -2.12 -22.04 -7.94
C GLN A 61 -3.24 -21.00 -7.76
N SER A 62 -2.95 -19.70 -7.81
CA SER A 62 -3.96 -18.65 -7.75
C SER A 62 -4.98 -18.70 -8.89
N LEU A 63 -4.56 -19.00 -10.12
CA LEU A 63 -5.47 -19.18 -11.24
C LEU A 63 -6.35 -20.44 -11.08
N ILE A 64 -5.78 -21.55 -10.61
CA ILE A 64 -6.52 -22.80 -10.33
C ILE A 64 -7.57 -22.57 -9.22
N TYR A 65 -7.18 -21.91 -8.13
CA TYR A 65 -8.04 -21.60 -6.99
C TYR A 65 -9.20 -20.65 -7.35
N ALA A 66 -8.93 -19.69 -8.25
CA ALA A 66 -9.94 -18.75 -8.74
C ALA A 66 -10.95 -19.40 -9.69
N ALA A 67 -10.51 -20.30 -10.58
CA ALA A 67 -11.33 -20.87 -11.64
C ALA A 67 -12.75 -21.36 -11.26
N PRO A 68 -12.99 -22.09 -10.14
CA PRO A 68 -14.35 -22.51 -9.75
C PRO A 68 -15.15 -21.42 -9.01
N LYS A 69 -14.55 -20.27 -8.69
CA LYS A 69 -15.15 -19.20 -7.87
C LYS A 69 -15.44 -17.93 -8.67
N THR A 70 -14.83 -17.79 -9.85
CA THR A 70 -15.04 -16.71 -10.82
C THR A 70 -16.05 -17.09 -11.90
N GLU A 71 -16.65 -16.10 -12.56
CA GLU A 71 -17.58 -16.29 -13.69
C GLU A 71 -16.89 -16.57 -15.05
N ILE A 72 -15.56 -16.51 -15.08
CA ILE A 72 -14.72 -16.69 -16.29
C ILE A 72 -14.63 -18.18 -16.64
N LYS A 73 -15.27 -18.59 -17.75
CA LYS A 73 -15.35 -20.00 -18.18
C LYS A 73 -14.01 -20.52 -18.68
N GLU A 74 -13.21 -19.65 -19.26
CA GLU A 74 -11.90 -19.92 -19.85
C GLU A 74 -10.91 -20.39 -18.77
N LEU A 75 -11.04 -19.90 -17.53
CA LEU A 75 -10.23 -20.37 -16.40
C LEU A 75 -10.51 -21.86 -16.06
N ALA A 76 -11.72 -22.36 -16.30
CA ALA A 76 -12.00 -23.79 -16.13
C ALA A 76 -11.30 -24.65 -17.20
N THR A 77 -11.16 -24.14 -18.43
CA THR A 77 -10.34 -24.75 -19.47
C THR A 77 -8.85 -24.71 -19.09
N VAL A 78 -8.34 -23.57 -18.65
CA VAL A 78 -6.95 -23.41 -18.17
C VAL A 78 -6.64 -24.38 -17.02
N ARG A 79 -7.55 -24.52 -16.05
CA ARG A 79 -7.44 -25.51 -14.96
C ARG A 79 -7.38 -26.95 -15.48
N THR A 80 -8.09 -27.26 -16.57
CA THR A 80 -8.07 -28.59 -17.19
C THR A 80 -6.70 -28.86 -17.84
N LEU A 81 -6.14 -27.88 -18.55
CA LEU A 81 -4.79 -27.95 -19.11
C LEU A 81 -3.72 -28.11 -18.01
N PHE A 82 -3.87 -27.45 -16.86
CA PHE A 82 -2.99 -27.69 -15.70
C PHE A 82 -3.12 -29.11 -15.13
N ALA A 83 -4.33 -29.70 -15.13
CA ALA A 83 -4.54 -31.06 -14.65
C ALA A 83 -3.92 -32.13 -15.58
N GLU A 84 -3.91 -31.87 -16.88
CA GLU A 84 -3.22 -32.70 -17.88
C GLU A 84 -1.69 -32.58 -17.76
N LYS A 85 -1.19 -31.41 -17.34
CA LYS A 85 0.24 -31.09 -17.30
C LYS A 85 0.95 -31.46 -16.00
N TYR A 86 0.35 -31.12 -14.86
CA TYR A 86 0.94 -31.30 -13.52
C TYR A 86 0.21 -32.35 -12.68
N GLY A 87 -0.82 -32.99 -13.26
CA GLY A 87 -1.62 -34.01 -12.59
C GLY A 87 -2.86 -33.46 -11.88
N LYS A 88 -3.85 -34.34 -11.69
CA LYS A 88 -5.14 -33.99 -11.07
C LYS A 88 -5.00 -33.67 -9.59
N ASP A 89 -4.10 -34.36 -8.89
CA ASP A 89 -3.87 -34.19 -7.45
C ASP A 89 -3.31 -32.80 -7.14
N TYR A 90 -2.39 -32.29 -7.97
CA TYR A 90 -1.87 -30.92 -7.87
C TYR A 90 -2.98 -29.87 -8.05
N VAL A 91 -3.86 -30.06 -9.05
CA VAL A 91 -5.00 -29.16 -9.28
C VAL A 91 -6.02 -29.22 -8.15
N LEU A 92 -6.23 -30.38 -7.52
CA LEU A 92 -7.10 -30.52 -6.36
C LEU A 92 -6.52 -29.79 -5.15
N ALA A 93 -5.24 -30.04 -4.83
CA ALA A 93 -4.50 -29.37 -3.76
C ALA A 93 -4.53 -27.83 -3.90
N ALA A 94 -4.27 -27.32 -5.10
CA ALA A 94 -4.35 -25.89 -5.40
C ALA A 94 -5.78 -25.33 -5.36
N THR A 95 -6.80 -26.12 -5.72
CA THR A 95 -8.21 -25.72 -5.63
C THR A 95 -8.67 -25.56 -4.17
N GLU A 96 -8.18 -26.44 -3.29
CA GLU A 96 -8.45 -26.41 -1.84
C GLU A 96 -7.50 -25.48 -1.07
N ASN A 97 -6.39 -25.06 -1.70
CA ASN A 97 -5.26 -24.34 -1.10
C ASN A 97 -4.64 -25.08 0.10
N THR A 98 -4.48 -26.40 0.00
CA THR A 98 -3.88 -27.23 1.07
C THR A 98 -2.46 -26.81 1.41
N ASP A 99 -1.71 -26.35 0.40
CA ASP A 99 -0.28 -26.09 0.50
C ASP A 99 0.01 -24.63 0.92
N GLY A 100 -1.01 -23.78 1.02
CA GLY A 100 -0.89 -22.37 1.37
C GLY A 100 -0.15 -21.51 0.35
N LYS A 101 0.05 -21.98 -0.89
CA LYS A 101 0.81 -21.30 -1.95
C LYS A 101 -0.02 -20.34 -2.80
N VAL A 102 -1.35 -20.33 -2.65
CA VAL A 102 -2.23 -19.35 -3.30
C VAL A 102 -2.02 -17.98 -2.65
N ASN A 103 -1.92 -16.93 -3.47
CA ASN A 103 -1.78 -15.56 -2.98
C ASN A 103 -2.91 -15.17 -1.98
N GLU A 104 -2.52 -14.73 -0.78
CA GLU A 104 -3.44 -14.41 0.31
C GLU A 104 -4.50 -13.36 -0.07
N LYS A 105 -4.17 -12.38 -0.93
CA LYS A 105 -5.14 -11.37 -1.38
C LYS A 105 -6.19 -12.00 -2.30
N VAL A 106 -5.81 -12.92 -3.17
CA VAL A 106 -6.74 -13.69 -4.01
C VAL A 106 -7.67 -14.53 -3.13
N VAL A 107 -7.12 -15.25 -2.13
CA VAL A 107 -7.92 -16.00 -1.14
C VAL A 107 -8.93 -15.09 -0.44
N LYS A 108 -8.49 -13.93 0.05
CA LYS A 108 -9.33 -12.97 0.77
C LYS A 108 -10.43 -12.37 -0.11
N LYS A 109 -10.11 -11.98 -1.35
CA LYS A 109 -11.06 -11.40 -2.31
C LYS A 109 -12.13 -12.41 -2.76
N LEU A 110 -11.74 -13.67 -2.92
CA LEU A 110 -12.65 -14.79 -3.22
C LEU A 110 -13.40 -15.33 -1.99
N SER A 111 -13.10 -14.85 -0.78
CA SER A 111 -13.83 -15.24 0.41
C SER A 111 -15.18 -14.51 0.46
N VAL A 112 -16.27 -15.26 0.59
CA VAL A 112 -17.62 -14.69 0.71
C VAL A 112 -17.84 -14.20 2.14
N THR A 113 -17.24 -13.05 2.45
CA THR A 113 -17.33 -12.37 3.74
C THR A 113 -18.11 -11.06 3.57
N PRO A 114 -19.11 -10.75 4.42
CA PRO A 114 -19.77 -9.44 4.40
C PRO A 114 -18.78 -8.28 4.54
N PRO A 115 -18.94 -7.16 3.80
CA PRO A 115 -18.17 -5.94 4.03
C PRO A 115 -18.33 -5.44 5.46
N ARG A 116 -17.29 -4.78 5.99
CA ARG A 116 -17.37 -4.12 7.31
C ARG A 116 -18.33 -2.94 7.25
N GLU A 117 -19.09 -2.72 8.32
CA GLU A 117 -20.05 -1.60 8.40
C GLU A 117 -19.38 -0.24 8.20
N GLU A 118 -18.15 -0.06 8.70
CA GLU A 118 -17.32 1.14 8.49
C GLU A 118 -17.12 1.44 6.99
N LEU A 119 -16.87 0.40 6.18
CA LEU A 119 -16.67 0.53 4.73
C LEU A 119 -18.00 0.83 4.02
N VAL A 120 -19.09 0.19 4.46
CA VAL A 120 -20.46 0.45 3.98
C VAL A 120 -20.86 1.90 4.23
N VAL A 121 -20.62 2.43 5.44
CA VAL A 121 -20.92 3.83 5.79
C VAL A 121 -20.03 4.78 4.99
N GLY A 122 -18.71 4.55 4.90
CA GLY A 122 -17.81 5.39 4.11
C GLY A 122 -18.19 5.47 2.63
N TYR A 123 -18.58 4.35 2.01
CA TYR A 123 -19.11 4.38 0.64
C TYR A 123 -20.40 5.20 0.52
N LEU A 124 -21.32 5.10 1.48
CA LEU A 124 -22.56 5.89 1.47
C LEU A 124 -22.29 7.38 1.69
N GLU A 125 -21.32 7.76 2.53
CA GLU A 125 -20.90 9.16 2.74
C GLU A 125 -20.29 9.77 1.47
N GLU A 126 -19.39 9.06 0.79
CA GLU A 126 -18.80 9.55 -0.46
C GLU A 126 -19.84 9.61 -1.60
N ILE A 127 -20.77 8.66 -1.67
CA ILE A 127 -21.91 8.74 -2.60
C ILE A 127 -22.84 9.91 -2.27
N ALA A 128 -23.13 10.16 -0.99
CA ALA A 128 -23.95 11.29 -0.57
C ALA A 128 -23.30 12.61 -0.99
N ARG A 129 -22.01 12.77 -0.67
CA ARG A 129 -21.19 13.95 -1.05
C ARG A 129 -21.13 14.15 -2.56
N ALA A 130 -20.85 13.10 -3.34
CA ALA A 130 -20.69 13.19 -4.78
C ALA A 130 -21.98 13.59 -5.52
N TYR A 131 -23.15 13.31 -4.94
CA TYR A 131 -24.47 13.64 -5.51
C TYR A 131 -25.19 14.78 -4.78
N GLY A 132 -24.55 15.45 -3.81
CA GLY A 132 -25.13 16.58 -3.08
C GLY A 132 -26.28 16.23 -2.13
N VAL A 133 -26.35 14.98 -1.66
CA VAL A 133 -27.37 14.53 -0.69
C VAL A 133 -26.86 14.77 0.73
N ASP A 134 -27.68 15.40 1.57
CA ASP A 134 -27.41 15.55 3.01
C ASP A 134 -27.58 14.21 3.75
N TRP A 135 -26.48 13.45 3.85
CA TRP A 135 -26.40 12.19 4.57
C TRP A 135 -24.96 11.90 5.06
N PRO A 136 -24.77 11.38 6.29
CA PRO A 136 -25.79 11.14 7.32
C PRO A 136 -26.33 12.45 7.89
N LYS A 137 -27.64 12.50 8.13
CA LYS A 137 -28.31 13.66 8.75
C LYS A 137 -27.90 13.74 10.22
N ARG A 138 -26.77 14.41 10.48
CA ARG A 138 -26.36 14.77 11.84
C ARG A 138 -27.32 15.85 12.31
N GLU A 139 -27.96 15.66 13.46
CA GLU A 139 -28.67 16.76 14.09
C GLU A 139 -27.68 17.91 14.27
N ALA A 140 -28.02 19.08 13.74
CA ALA A 140 -27.20 20.26 13.92
C ALA A 140 -27.09 20.51 15.41
N VAL A 141 -25.86 20.46 15.95
CA VAL A 141 -25.62 20.72 17.37
C VAL A 141 -26.23 22.08 17.68
N SER A 142 -27.27 22.09 18.50
CA SER A 142 -27.92 23.33 18.92
C SER A 142 -26.84 24.28 19.44
N PRO A 143 -26.86 25.57 19.06
CA PRO A 143 -25.88 26.51 19.58
C PRO A 143 -25.86 26.42 21.11
N PRO A 144 -24.67 26.49 21.75
CA PRO A 144 -24.60 26.52 23.21
C PRO A 144 -25.58 27.57 23.73
N PRO A 145 -26.36 27.29 24.79
CA PRO A 145 -27.33 28.25 25.29
C PRO A 145 -26.60 29.58 25.54
N GLU A 146 -27.13 30.65 24.95
CA GLU A 146 -26.62 32.00 25.19
C GLU A 146 -26.62 32.20 26.70
N LEU A 147 -25.45 32.49 27.26
CA LEU A 147 -25.37 32.95 28.63
C LEU A 147 -26.14 34.26 28.65
N LEU A 148 -27.31 34.23 29.29
CA LEU A 148 -28.01 35.44 29.65
C LEU A 148 -27.10 36.14 30.67
N ASP A 149 -26.43 37.20 30.21
CA ASP A 149 -25.83 38.17 31.11
C ASP A 149 -27.01 38.84 31.83
N ASP A 150 -27.33 38.36 33.04
CA ASP A 150 -28.26 39.01 33.97
C ASP A 150 -27.64 40.34 34.44
N ASP A 151 -27.71 41.36 33.59
CA ASP A 151 -27.52 42.77 33.96
C ASP A 151 -28.74 43.23 34.78
N ASP A 152 -28.71 42.98 36.09
CA ASP A 152 -29.55 43.67 37.08
C ASP A 152 -28.64 44.22 38.20
N ASP A 153 -28.27 45.50 38.07
CA ASP A 153 -27.66 46.31 39.14
C ASP A 153 -28.71 46.55 40.26
N ASP A 154 -28.41 46.15 41.50
CA ASP A 154 -28.03 47.11 42.56
C ASP A 154 -27.82 46.44 43.95
N ASP A 155 -26.78 46.92 44.65
CA ASP A 155 -26.46 46.84 46.11
C ASP A 155 -26.80 45.55 46.92
N ASP A 156 -25.86 44.87 47.59
CA ASP A 156 -25.09 45.44 48.72
C ASP A 156 -23.94 44.51 49.22
N GLN A 157 -22.87 45.12 49.76
CA GLN A 157 -21.83 44.57 50.66
C GLN A 157 -21.02 43.29 50.34
N GLY A 158 -19.68 43.46 50.21
CA GLY A 158 -18.70 42.47 50.71
C GLY A 158 -17.45 42.24 49.86
N GLY A 159 -16.33 42.91 50.19
CA GLY A 159 -15.11 42.85 49.37
C GLY A 159 -14.18 41.64 49.58
N GLN A 160 -13.49 41.27 48.48
CA GLN A 160 -12.19 40.58 48.39
C GLN A 160 -12.04 39.16 48.99
N LYS A 161 -11.82 38.16 48.11
CA LYS A 161 -10.45 37.65 47.83
C LYS A 161 -10.43 36.53 46.78
N GLN A 162 -9.69 36.77 45.71
CA GLN A 162 -9.31 35.77 44.71
C GLN A 162 -8.40 34.70 45.35
N LYS A 163 -8.81 33.42 45.29
CA LYS A 163 -7.99 32.27 45.70
C LYS A 163 -7.72 31.36 44.52
N VAL A 164 -6.46 31.28 44.13
CA VAL A 164 -5.90 30.41 43.09
C VAL A 164 -5.40 29.10 43.74
N LEU A 165 -5.37 27.98 42.98
CA LEU A 165 -4.92 26.61 43.36
C LEU A 165 -5.87 25.87 44.34
N GLU A 166 -6.17 24.56 44.24
CA GLU A 166 -5.72 23.39 43.45
C GLU A 166 -6.88 22.34 43.38
N THR A 167 -6.91 21.18 42.68
CA THR A 167 -5.94 20.35 41.92
C THR A 167 -6.70 19.49 40.86
N PRO A 168 -6.10 19.03 39.74
CA PRO A 168 -6.67 17.95 38.90
C PRO A 168 -6.39 16.54 39.45
N LEU A 169 -7.27 15.58 39.13
CA LEU A 169 -7.16 14.17 39.54
C LEU A 169 -5.85 13.51 39.07
N ALA A 170 -5.21 12.76 39.97
CA ALA A 170 -4.17 11.79 39.62
C ALA A 170 -4.79 10.48 39.13
N ALA A 171 -4.35 9.98 37.97
CA ALA A 171 -4.62 8.62 37.53
C ALA A 171 -3.44 7.71 37.92
N ASP A 172 -3.74 6.62 38.63
CA ASP A 172 -2.74 5.63 39.05
C ASP A 172 -2.37 4.71 37.87
N SER A 173 -1.07 4.53 37.63
CA SER A 173 -0.54 3.42 36.82
C SER A 173 0.93 3.15 37.16
N LYS A 174 1.13 2.06 37.90
CA LYS A 174 2.36 1.31 38.15
C LYS A 174 2.88 0.68 36.83
N ASP A 175 4.13 0.25 36.58
CA ASP A 175 5.36 -0.02 37.36
C ASP A 175 6.63 0.44 36.52
N PRO A 176 7.85 -0.15 36.56
CA PRO A 176 8.92 0.23 37.49
C PRO A 176 10.33 0.54 36.89
N VAL A 177 11.19 1.16 37.72
CA VAL A 177 12.69 1.33 37.69
C VAL A 177 13.56 0.86 36.49
N LEU A 178 14.48 1.75 36.04
CA LEU A 178 15.95 1.54 36.16
C LEU A 178 16.86 2.80 35.98
N ASN A 179 17.72 3.06 36.98
CA ASN A 179 19.07 3.71 37.01
C ASN A 179 19.50 4.92 36.13
N THR A 180 19.62 6.10 36.78
CA THR A 180 20.84 6.95 37.05
C THR A 180 21.95 7.21 35.97
N PRO A 181 22.83 8.24 36.11
CA PRO A 181 22.54 9.67 35.90
C PRO A 181 23.60 10.41 35.02
N VAL A 182 23.22 11.38 34.18
CA VAL A 182 24.19 12.20 33.41
C VAL A 182 24.38 13.60 34.02
N LYS A 183 25.65 13.99 34.22
CA LYS A 183 26.07 15.31 34.75
C LYS A 183 25.60 16.47 33.85
N LYS A 184 25.11 17.54 34.47
CA LYS A 184 25.00 18.86 33.83
C LYS A 184 26.39 19.48 33.64
N LEU A 185 26.58 20.19 32.53
CA LEU A 185 27.60 21.23 32.37
C LEU A 185 26.90 22.52 31.91
N ALA A 186 27.38 23.68 32.37
CA ALA A 186 26.69 24.97 32.24
C ALA A 186 27.14 25.78 31.02
N GLY A 187 26.22 26.55 30.44
CA GLY A 187 26.46 27.49 29.34
C GLY A 187 25.15 27.77 28.59
N GLY A 188 24.66 29.02 28.61
CA GLY A 188 23.28 29.35 28.21
C GLY A 188 23.09 29.76 26.75
N GLY A 189 21.92 29.40 26.19
CA GLY A 189 21.44 29.77 24.86
C GLY A 189 20.39 28.77 24.36
N PRO A 190 19.27 29.19 23.73
CA PRO A 190 18.17 28.28 23.39
C PRO A 190 18.35 27.64 21.99
N THR A 191 18.37 26.30 21.91
CA THR A 191 18.26 25.58 20.63
C THR A 191 17.41 24.30 20.76
N SER A 192 16.60 24.07 19.73
CA SER A 192 15.53 23.07 19.63
C SER A 192 16.03 21.60 19.50
N PRO A 193 15.14 20.58 19.59
CA PRO A 193 15.47 19.28 20.19
C PRO A 193 16.10 18.21 19.27
N LEU A 194 16.74 18.59 18.14
CA LEU A 194 17.32 17.61 17.21
C LEU A 194 18.86 17.56 17.26
N THR A 195 19.38 16.51 17.89
CA THR A 195 20.80 16.10 17.84
C THR A 195 20.91 14.82 17.02
N VAL A 196 21.62 14.87 15.88
CA VAL A 196 21.86 13.68 15.05
C VAL A 196 23.22 13.09 15.38
N THR A 197 23.22 11.89 15.99
CA THR A 197 24.43 11.09 16.18
C THR A 197 24.78 10.40 14.86
N PRO A 198 26.00 10.59 14.29
CA PRO A 198 26.37 9.92 13.05
C PRO A 198 26.56 8.40 13.30
N PRO A 199 25.98 7.52 12.46
CA PRO A 199 26.18 6.08 12.56
C PRO A 199 27.63 5.70 12.21
N ARG A 200 28.15 4.63 12.84
CA ARG A 200 29.44 4.05 12.48
C ARG A 200 29.36 3.31 11.14
N MET A 201 30.52 3.22 10.48
CA MET A 201 30.71 2.74 9.11
C MET A 201 30.15 1.34 8.87
N THR A 202 29.28 1.22 7.86
CA THR A 202 29.01 -0.01 7.09
C THR A 202 29.03 0.31 5.60
N THR A 203 29.06 -0.72 4.75
CA THR A 203 29.54 -0.68 3.36
C THR A 203 28.62 -0.05 2.32
N ASP A 204 27.44 0.43 2.70
CA ASP A 204 26.32 0.74 1.79
C ASP A 204 26.09 2.25 1.55
N ASN A 205 27.16 3.04 1.46
CA ASN A 205 27.04 4.49 1.21
C ASN A 205 28.05 4.98 0.17
N ILE A 206 27.80 4.57 -1.08
CA ILE A 206 28.75 4.68 -2.21
C ILE A 206 28.99 6.13 -2.65
N HIS A 207 28.09 7.07 -2.32
CA HIS A 207 28.27 8.51 -2.58
C HIS A 207 27.77 9.40 -1.43
N PRO A 208 28.65 9.93 -0.56
CA PRO A 208 28.24 10.84 0.52
C PRO A 208 27.85 12.22 -0.03
N LYS A 209 26.67 12.70 0.34
CA LYS A 209 26.19 14.07 0.06
C LYS A 209 26.51 15.00 1.22
N VAL A 210 26.87 16.25 0.92
CA VAL A 210 27.20 17.29 1.90
C VAL A 210 26.27 18.49 1.72
N THR A 211 25.63 18.93 2.80
CA THR A 211 24.68 20.06 2.82
C THR A 211 25.06 21.05 3.92
N LEU A 212 24.72 22.32 3.71
CA LEU A 212 24.77 23.37 4.73
C LEU A 212 23.47 24.18 4.65
N GLY A 213 22.77 24.32 5.78
CA GLY A 213 21.59 25.20 5.90
C GLY A 213 20.52 24.99 4.82
N SER A 214 20.18 23.74 4.53
CA SER A 214 19.17 23.34 3.52
C SER A 214 19.54 23.57 2.05
N VAL A 215 20.80 23.89 1.71
CA VAL A 215 21.28 24.00 0.33
C VAL A 215 22.33 22.91 0.02
N GLU A 216 22.15 22.21 -1.10
CA GLU A 216 23.06 21.17 -1.59
C GLU A 216 24.19 21.78 -2.42
N LEU A 217 25.44 21.62 -1.97
CA LEU A 217 26.60 22.21 -2.62
C LEU A 217 27.05 21.37 -3.82
N LYS A 218 26.79 21.88 -5.04
CA LYS A 218 27.30 21.27 -6.28
C LYS A 218 28.76 21.66 -6.52
N PRO A 219 29.67 20.72 -6.81
CA PRO A 219 31.05 21.05 -7.17
C PRO A 219 31.10 21.82 -8.50
N SER A 220 32.04 22.78 -8.59
CA SER A 220 32.25 23.61 -9.78
C SER A 220 32.85 22.80 -10.94
N LYS A 221 32.33 23.02 -12.16
CA LYS A 221 32.80 22.34 -13.38
C LYS A 221 34.18 22.85 -13.80
N LYS A 222 35.16 21.95 -13.98
CA LYS A 222 35.84 21.63 -15.27
C LYS A 222 37.19 20.93 -15.07
N ALA A 223 37.30 19.71 -15.58
CA ALA A 223 38.50 19.15 -16.22
C ALA A 223 38.03 18.09 -17.23
N GLU A 224 38.55 18.11 -18.46
CA GLU A 224 38.10 17.22 -19.54
C GLU A 224 38.76 15.83 -19.48
N PRO A 225 38.13 14.76 -19.99
CA PRO A 225 38.72 13.43 -19.99
C PRO A 225 39.81 13.32 -21.06
N ALA A 226 41.04 13.07 -20.63
CA ALA A 226 42.15 12.77 -21.52
C ALA A 226 41.98 11.36 -22.16
N ALA A 227 42.12 11.29 -23.48
CA ALA A 227 42.03 10.03 -24.23
C ALA A 227 43.11 9.02 -23.81
N ARG A 228 42.75 7.75 -23.72
CA ARG A 228 43.70 6.63 -23.59
C ARG A 228 43.44 5.59 -24.68
N LYS A 229 44.44 5.40 -25.55
CA LYS A 229 44.55 4.24 -26.45
C LYS A 229 45.04 3.03 -25.65
N GLY A 230 44.60 1.82 -25.98
CA GLY A 230 45.10 0.58 -25.38
C GLY A 230 44.10 -0.56 -25.38
N GLU A 231 43.99 -1.25 -26.51
CA GLU A 231 43.27 -2.51 -26.73
C GLU A 231 43.94 -3.71 -25.99
N PRO A 232 43.29 -4.89 -25.82
CA PRO A 232 42.72 -5.67 -26.93
C PRO A 232 41.39 -6.44 -26.74
N ASP A 233 40.71 -6.56 -27.89
CA ASP A 233 39.96 -7.71 -28.42
C ASP A 233 38.77 -8.32 -27.64
N GLY A 234 37.71 -8.64 -28.39
CA GLY A 234 36.41 -9.10 -27.86
C GLY A 234 35.18 -8.34 -28.40
N SER A 235 35.36 -7.43 -29.35
CA SER A 235 34.25 -6.73 -30.01
C SER A 235 33.68 -7.55 -31.17
N ILE A 236 32.36 -7.51 -31.32
CA ILE A 236 31.58 -8.23 -32.34
C ILE A 236 32.14 -7.92 -33.75
N PRO A 237 32.37 -8.92 -34.62
CA PRO A 237 32.92 -8.68 -35.95
C PRO A 237 32.04 -7.77 -36.80
N ASP A 238 32.66 -6.87 -37.55
CA ASP A 238 31.96 -5.93 -38.44
C ASP A 238 31.13 -6.67 -39.50
N LEU A 239 29.92 -6.16 -39.76
CA LEU A 239 28.89 -6.79 -40.59
C LEU A 239 29.38 -7.05 -42.02
N GLY A 240 30.22 -6.16 -42.57
CA GLY A 240 30.79 -6.31 -43.90
C GLY A 240 31.73 -7.52 -44.06
N ASP A 241 32.38 -7.97 -42.99
CA ASP A 241 33.25 -9.16 -43.03
C ASP A 241 32.46 -10.46 -42.84
N LEU A 242 31.32 -10.44 -42.13
CA LEU A 242 30.36 -11.54 -42.16
C LEU A 242 29.78 -11.72 -43.57
N GLU A 243 29.33 -10.63 -44.21
CA GLU A 243 28.65 -10.68 -45.50
C GLU A 243 29.57 -11.24 -46.62
N ARG A 244 30.86 -10.89 -46.60
CA ARG A 244 31.88 -11.49 -47.47
C ARG A 244 32.08 -12.99 -47.21
N ARG A 245 32.07 -13.44 -45.96
CA ARG A 245 32.19 -14.85 -45.58
C ARG A 245 30.98 -15.67 -46.03
N PHE A 246 29.76 -15.14 -45.89
CA PHE A 246 28.55 -15.79 -46.40
C PHE A 246 28.51 -15.83 -47.93
N ALA A 247 28.95 -14.78 -48.62
CA ALA A 247 29.04 -14.77 -50.09
C ALA A 247 30.02 -15.82 -50.63
N ALA A 248 31.15 -16.05 -49.94
CA ALA A 248 32.13 -17.07 -50.30
C ALA A 248 31.59 -18.51 -50.13
N LEU A 249 30.71 -18.74 -49.15
CA LEU A 249 30.13 -20.06 -48.87
C LEU A 249 29.03 -20.46 -49.87
N LYS A 250 28.37 -19.50 -50.51
CA LYS A 250 27.27 -19.71 -51.47
C LYS A 250 27.74 -20.00 -52.91
N LYS A 251 29.04 -20.19 -53.12
CA LYS A 251 29.67 -20.37 -54.45
C LYS A 251 30.45 -21.68 -54.59
N ARG A 252 30.05 -22.70 -53.83
CA ARG A 252 30.47 -24.10 -53.94
C ARG A 252 29.23 -24.98 -54.13
#